data_AF-A0A840FW82-F1
#
_entry.id   AF-A0A840FW82-F1
#
_cell.length_a   1.000
_cell.length_b   1.000
_cell.length_c   1.000
_cell.angle_alpha   90.00
_cell.angle_beta   90.00
_cell.angle_gamma   90.00
#
_symmetry.space_group_name_H-M   'P 1'
#
loop_
_entity.id
_entity.type
_entity.pdbx_description
1 polymer ?
#
loop_
_entity_poly.entity_id
_entity_poly.type
_entity_poly.pdbx_seq_one_letter_code
_entity_poly.pdbx_strand_id
1 'polypeptide(L)'
;MATLETVRSFRDGEAFGADAFSPFITRTLYSTSVDTPKSRQCWTSFADIQNQRFAQEAARARAANDDRSVIKLYEEEVGRLQQQLNQAETDANEYNTLADERKGIAEAAEARAYFLRVENDRLRGLLTQRGGTDPDAQILIPDTYDELPDWCDKNLAGRLMLVPRAARSVRGAPYDNPSLVYKALLMLAGVYRQMRLGLIGREAYEEELRSLELTESGSISSVRAGEQGEEYYVTYPSGSTRRRFLDIHVRKGTSYDPRHALRVYFFWDEETSQVVVGWLTSHLDTRKT
;
A
#
# COMPACT_ATOMS: atom_id res chain seq x y z
N MET A 1 -28.77 3.65 -29.80
CA MET A 1 -28.51 2.58 -30.79
C MET A 1 -27.93 3.24 -32.03
N ALA A 2 -26.72 2.85 -32.46
CA ALA A 2 -26.13 3.37 -33.70
C ALA A 2 -26.91 2.82 -34.91
N THR A 3 -27.19 3.66 -35.91
CA THR A 3 -27.88 3.23 -37.13
C THR A 3 -26.91 2.48 -38.05
N LEU A 4 -27.44 1.65 -38.96
CA LEU A 4 -26.63 0.88 -39.93
C LEU A 4 -25.72 1.79 -40.78
N GLU A 5 -26.13 3.03 -41.03
CA GLU A 5 -25.31 4.02 -41.74
C GLU A 5 -24.12 4.51 -40.91
N THR A 6 -24.27 4.63 -39.58
CA THR A 6 -23.18 5.01 -38.68
C THR A 6 -22.09 3.94 -38.67
N VAL A 7 -22.48 2.66 -38.67
CA VAL A 7 -21.53 1.53 -38.70
C VAL A 7 -20.81 1.45 -40.04
N ARG A 8 -21.52 1.68 -41.16
CA ARG A 8 -20.94 1.63 -42.51
C ARG A 8 -19.95 2.75 -42.81
N SER A 9 -20.07 3.90 -42.14
CA SER A 9 -19.18 5.05 -42.33
C SER A 9 -18.07 5.15 -41.29
N PHE A 10 -18.01 4.21 -40.34
CA PHE A 10 -17.09 4.26 -39.21
C PHE A 10 -15.64 4.00 -39.64
N ARG A 11 -14.69 4.72 -39.02
CA ARG A 11 -13.24 4.61 -39.25
C ARG A 11 -12.49 4.53 -37.93
N ASP A 12 -11.56 3.58 -37.84
CA ASP A 12 -10.60 3.46 -36.74
C ASP A 12 -9.24 3.08 -37.34
N GLY A 13 -8.34 4.07 -37.42
CA GLY A 13 -7.07 3.93 -38.15
C GLY A 13 -7.28 3.67 -39.64
N GLU A 14 -6.68 2.60 -40.15
CA GLU A 14 -6.81 2.18 -41.57
C GLU A 14 -8.04 1.31 -41.84
N ALA A 15 -8.73 0.84 -40.80
CA ALA A 15 -9.93 0.01 -40.94
C ALA A 15 -11.17 0.88 -41.23
N PHE A 16 -12.12 0.32 -41.98
CA PHE A 16 -13.37 0.98 -42.36
C PHE A 16 -14.61 0.11 -42.13
N GLY A 17 -15.75 0.73 -41.84
CA GLY A 17 -17.04 0.08 -41.75
C GLY A 17 -17.17 -0.84 -40.52
N ALA A 18 -17.86 -1.97 -40.68
CA ALA A 18 -18.08 -2.94 -39.61
C ALA A 18 -16.77 -3.50 -39.03
N ASP A 19 -15.74 -3.67 -39.88
CA ASP A 19 -14.44 -4.21 -39.51
C ASP A 19 -13.63 -3.24 -38.63
N ALA A 20 -13.90 -1.94 -38.72
CA ALA A 20 -13.38 -0.94 -37.79
C ALA A 20 -14.23 -0.82 -36.52
N PHE A 21 -15.55 -0.92 -36.68
CA PHE A 21 -16.49 -0.65 -35.60
C PHE A 21 -16.48 -1.74 -34.52
N SER A 22 -16.36 -3.00 -34.90
CA SER A 22 -16.37 -4.11 -33.93
C SER A 22 -15.14 -4.06 -32.99
N PRO A 23 -13.89 -3.96 -33.49
CA PRO A 23 -12.72 -3.83 -32.62
C PRO A 23 -12.74 -2.55 -31.77
N PHE A 24 -13.24 -1.43 -32.33
CA PHE A 24 -13.40 -0.19 -31.59
C PHE A 24 -14.35 -0.33 -30.40
N ILE A 25 -15.54 -0.93 -30.59
CA ILE A 25 -16.47 -1.15 -29.49
C ILE A 25 -15.87 -2.12 -28.48
N THR A 26 -15.24 -3.22 -28.91
CA THR A 26 -14.60 -4.16 -27.99
C THR A 26 -13.53 -3.47 -27.14
N ARG A 27 -12.63 -2.68 -27.76
CA ARG A 27 -11.59 -1.92 -27.06
C ARG A 27 -12.19 -0.87 -26.11
N THR A 28 -13.22 -0.16 -26.58
CA THR A 28 -13.92 0.85 -25.78
C THR A 28 -14.58 0.22 -24.57
N LEU A 29 -15.29 -0.90 -24.75
CA LEU A 29 -15.91 -1.67 -23.68
C LEU A 29 -14.86 -2.16 -22.68
N TYR A 30 -13.74 -2.75 -23.12
CA TYR A 30 -12.67 -3.15 -22.21
C TYR A 30 -12.04 -1.98 -21.45
N SER A 31 -11.89 -0.81 -22.10
CA SER A 31 -11.34 0.38 -21.45
C SER A 31 -12.32 1.06 -20.47
N THR A 32 -13.63 0.86 -20.65
CA THR A 32 -14.70 1.49 -19.86
C THR A 32 -15.42 0.51 -18.93
N SER A 33 -15.15 -0.80 -19.02
CA SER A 33 -15.71 -1.85 -18.15
C SER A 33 -15.07 -1.91 -16.78
N VAL A 34 -14.24 -0.93 -16.42
CA VAL A 34 -13.82 -0.77 -15.03
C VAL A 34 -15.06 -0.37 -14.24
N ASP A 35 -15.41 -1.18 -13.25
CA ASP A 35 -16.58 -1.02 -12.40
C ASP A 35 -16.55 0.34 -11.68
N THR A 36 -17.23 1.33 -12.26
CA THR A 36 -17.37 2.68 -11.71
C THR A 36 -18.78 2.89 -11.17
N PRO A 37 -18.99 3.73 -10.16
CA PRO A 37 -20.32 4.04 -9.65
C PRO A 37 -21.30 4.53 -10.74
N LYS A 38 -20.80 5.22 -11.77
CA LYS A 38 -21.57 5.63 -12.94
C LYS A 38 -21.91 4.47 -13.88
N SER A 39 -21.02 3.49 -14.09
CA SER A 39 -21.35 2.32 -14.91
C SER A 39 -22.44 1.46 -14.25
N ARG A 40 -22.45 1.35 -12.91
CA ARG A 40 -23.53 0.66 -12.17
C ARG A 40 -24.91 1.31 -12.33
N GLN A 41 -24.99 2.60 -12.67
CA GLN A 41 -26.25 3.28 -12.97
C GLN A 41 -26.74 3.06 -14.41
N CYS A 42 -25.85 2.69 -15.34
CA CYS A 42 -26.19 2.56 -16.76
C CYS A 42 -26.48 1.10 -17.19
N TRP A 43 -26.10 0.11 -16.39
CA TRP A 43 -26.30 -1.31 -16.69
C TRP A 43 -27.26 -1.93 -15.69
N THR A 44 -28.39 -2.46 -16.16
CA THR A 44 -29.25 -3.32 -15.34
C THR A 44 -28.47 -4.59 -14.99
N SER A 45 -28.36 -4.91 -13.70
CA SER A 45 -27.69 -6.13 -13.29
C SER A 45 -28.44 -7.35 -13.82
N PHE A 46 -27.77 -8.49 -13.90
CA PHE A 46 -28.43 -9.74 -14.27
C PHE A 46 -29.61 -10.06 -13.32
N ALA A 47 -29.48 -9.72 -12.03
CA ALA A 47 -30.55 -9.83 -11.06
C ALA A 47 -31.73 -8.89 -11.38
N ASP A 48 -31.46 -7.65 -11.78
CA ASP A 48 -32.51 -6.70 -12.19
C ASP A 48 -33.25 -7.18 -13.43
N ILE A 49 -32.52 -7.75 -14.41
CA ILE A 49 -33.11 -8.32 -15.62
C ILE A 49 -34.02 -9.51 -15.28
N GLN A 50 -33.59 -10.39 -14.37
CA GLN A 50 -34.41 -11.51 -13.91
C GLN A 50 -35.65 -11.03 -13.16
N ASN A 51 -35.51 -10.07 -12.24
CA ASN A 51 -36.63 -9.49 -11.49
C ASN A 51 -37.65 -8.83 -12.42
N GLN A 52 -37.19 -8.13 -13.46
CA GLN A 52 -38.06 -7.52 -14.46
C GLN A 52 -38.80 -8.57 -15.30
N ARG A 53 -38.12 -9.65 -15.71
CA ARG A 53 -38.76 -10.76 -16.45
C ARG A 53 -39.84 -11.44 -15.60
N PHE A 54 -39.51 -11.77 -14.36
CA PHE A 54 -40.45 -12.34 -13.40
C PHE A 54 -41.67 -11.44 -13.21
N ALA A 55 -41.47 -10.13 -13.01
CA ALA A 55 -42.56 -9.18 -12.84
C ALA A 55 -43.47 -9.09 -14.09
N GLN A 56 -42.90 -9.16 -15.30
CA GLN A 56 -43.67 -9.18 -16.55
C GLN A 56 -44.48 -10.47 -16.71
N GLU A 57 -43.91 -11.62 -16.39
CA GLU A 57 -44.59 -12.92 -16.46
C GLU A 57 -45.72 -13.03 -15.43
N ALA A 58 -45.48 -12.59 -14.19
CA ALA A 58 -46.49 -12.53 -13.15
C ALA A 58 -47.63 -11.56 -13.52
N ALA A 59 -47.33 -10.41 -14.14
CA ALA A 59 -48.35 -9.47 -14.61
C ALA A 59 -49.22 -10.04 -15.74
N ARG A 60 -48.61 -10.79 -16.68
CA ARG A 60 -49.35 -11.48 -17.76
C ARG A 60 -50.26 -12.58 -17.21
N ALA A 61 -49.77 -13.39 -16.28
CA ALA A 61 -50.56 -14.46 -15.65
C ALA A 61 -51.75 -13.89 -14.85
N ARG A 62 -51.55 -12.78 -14.14
CA ARG A 62 -52.63 -12.04 -13.46
C ARG A 62 -53.66 -11.46 -14.44
N ALA A 63 -53.20 -10.86 -15.55
CA ALA A 63 -54.10 -10.33 -16.57
C ALA A 63 -54.95 -11.42 -17.25
N ALA A 64 -54.46 -12.66 -17.26
CA ALA A 64 -55.18 -13.83 -17.76
C ALA A 64 -56.10 -14.50 -16.70
N ASN A 65 -56.17 -13.98 -15.46
CA ASN A 65 -56.83 -14.62 -14.31
C ASN A 65 -56.37 -16.07 -14.07
N ASP A 66 -55.09 -16.37 -14.36
CA ASP A 66 -54.51 -17.69 -14.12
C ASP A 66 -53.76 -17.70 -12.78
N ASP A 67 -54.54 -17.74 -11.69
CA ASP A 67 -54.03 -17.75 -10.32
C ASP A 67 -53.07 -18.92 -10.06
N ARG A 68 -53.28 -20.07 -10.72
CA ARG A 68 -52.44 -21.25 -10.57
C ARG A 68 -51.03 -21.01 -11.11
N SER A 69 -50.92 -20.37 -12.27
CA SER A 69 -49.62 -19.99 -12.83
C SER A 69 -48.93 -18.90 -12.01
N VAL A 70 -49.68 -17.94 -11.46
CA VAL A 70 -49.13 -16.92 -10.55
C VAL A 70 -48.51 -17.57 -9.31
N ILE A 71 -49.24 -18.47 -8.64
CA ILE A 71 -48.75 -19.18 -7.45
C ILE A 71 -47.47 -19.95 -7.78
N LYS A 72 -47.46 -20.71 -8.88
CA LYS A 72 -46.31 -21.50 -9.31
C LYS A 72 -45.06 -20.63 -9.54
N LEU A 73 -45.20 -19.49 -10.20
CA LEU A 73 -44.09 -18.55 -10.42
C LEU A 73 -43.51 -18.05 -9.09
N TYR A 74 -44.36 -17.65 -8.14
CA TYR A 74 -43.90 -17.22 -6.82
C TYR A 74 -43.24 -18.34 -6.02
N GLU A 75 -43.73 -19.59 -6.11
CA GLU A 75 -43.09 -20.76 -5.49
C GLU A 75 -41.68 -21.01 -6.04
N GLU A 76 -41.51 -20.93 -7.36
CA GLU A 76 -40.21 -21.08 -8.02
C GLU A 76 -39.23 -19.97 -7.60
N GLU A 77 -39.71 -18.72 -7.52
CA GLU A 77 -38.90 -17.58 -7.10
C GLU A 77 -38.49 -17.67 -5.62
N VAL A 78 -39.40 -18.06 -4.74
CA VAL A 78 -39.09 -18.33 -3.33
C VAL A 78 -38.01 -19.41 -3.21
N GLY A 79 -38.13 -20.50 -3.95
CA GLY A 79 -37.13 -21.57 -3.96
C GLY A 79 -35.76 -21.10 -4.46
N ARG A 80 -35.74 -20.30 -5.54
CA ARG A 80 -34.51 -19.70 -6.07
C ARG A 80 -33.85 -18.77 -5.06
N LEU A 81 -34.61 -17.87 -4.44
CA LEU A 81 -34.10 -16.93 -3.44
C LEU A 81 -33.60 -17.67 -2.19
N GLN A 82 -34.28 -18.73 -1.75
CA GLN A 82 -33.82 -19.59 -0.66
C GLN A 82 -32.49 -20.27 -1.00
N GLN A 83 -32.33 -20.78 -2.23
CA GLN A 83 -31.07 -21.36 -2.67
C GLN A 83 -29.94 -20.31 -2.70
N GLN A 84 -30.23 -19.10 -3.19
CA GLN A 84 -29.26 -18.00 -3.18
C GLN A 84 -28.88 -17.57 -1.76
N LEU A 85 -29.84 -17.52 -0.85
CA LEU A 85 -29.59 -17.21 0.55
C LEU A 85 -28.70 -18.27 1.20
N ASN A 86 -29.03 -19.55 1.04
CA ASN A 86 -28.24 -20.66 1.60
C ASN A 86 -26.81 -20.66 1.03
N GLN A 87 -26.65 -20.37 -0.27
CA GLN A 87 -25.33 -20.26 -0.88
C GLN A 87 -24.55 -19.07 -0.30
N ALA A 88 -25.18 -17.91 -0.21
CA ALA A 88 -24.54 -16.71 0.35
C ALA A 88 -24.15 -16.91 1.83
N GLU A 89 -24.98 -17.60 2.61
CA GLU A 89 -24.67 -17.98 3.99
C GLU A 89 -23.49 -18.95 4.08
N THR A 90 -23.44 -19.94 3.20
CA THR A 90 -22.33 -20.90 3.10
C THR A 90 -21.04 -20.17 2.73
N ASP A 91 -21.05 -19.36 1.67
CA ASP A 91 -19.91 -18.56 1.23
C ASP A 91 -19.44 -17.62 2.35
N ALA A 92 -20.36 -16.93 3.04
CA ALA A 92 -20.02 -16.06 4.15
C ALA A 92 -19.34 -16.81 5.30
N ASN A 93 -19.83 -18.01 5.64
CA ASN A 93 -19.22 -18.84 6.67
C ASN A 93 -17.82 -19.33 6.26
N GLU A 94 -17.63 -19.71 5.00
CA GLU A 94 -16.32 -20.07 4.45
C GLU A 94 -15.34 -18.89 4.49
N TYR A 95 -15.77 -17.69 4.06
CA TYR A 95 -14.94 -16.49 4.13
C TYR A 95 -14.58 -16.11 5.57
N ASN A 96 -15.50 -16.24 6.51
CA ASN A 96 -15.23 -16.00 7.93
C ASN A 96 -14.19 -16.99 8.48
N THR A 97 -14.34 -18.28 8.17
CA THR A 97 -13.39 -19.32 8.57
C THR A 97 -12.00 -19.03 8.01
N LEU A 98 -11.90 -18.69 6.72
CA LEU A 98 -10.64 -18.32 6.09
C LEU A 98 -10.04 -17.05 6.72
N ALA A 99 -10.86 -16.06 7.05
CA ALA A 99 -10.39 -14.84 7.71
C ALA A 99 -9.79 -15.13 9.10
N ASP A 100 -10.42 -15.99 9.88
CA ASP A 100 -9.94 -16.41 11.19
C ASP A 100 -8.63 -17.21 11.09
N GLU A 101 -8.52 -18.13 10.13
CA GLU A 101 -7.28 -18.87 9.87
C GLU A 101 -6.14 -17.92 9.48
N ARG A 102 -6.40 -16.96 8.58
CA ARG A 102 -5.41 -15.97 8.15
C ARG A 102 -4.95 -15.09 9.30
N LYS A 103 -5.89 -14.67 10.16
CA LYS A 103 -5.59 -13.92 11.37
C LYS A 103 -4.71 -14.72 12.32
N GLY A 104 -5.04 -15.98 12.59
CA GLY A 104 -4.22 -16.85 13.44
C GLY A 104 -2.80 -17.06 12.90
N ILE A 105 -2.65 -17.22 11.58
CA ILE A 105 -1.33 -17.31 10.93
C ILE A 105 -0.53 -16.00 11.10
N ALA A 106 -1.18 -14.85 10.90
CA ALA A 106 -0.56 -13.54 11.06
C ALA A 106 -0.08 -13.30 12.50
N GLU A 107 -0.94 -13.53 13.49
CA GLU A 107 -0.61 -13.40 14.92
C GLU A 107 0.56 -14.32 15.30
N ALA A 108 0.56 -15.58 14.84
CA ALA A 108 1.67 -16.50 15.09
C ALA A 108 2.98 -16.06 14.41
N ALA A 109 2.92 -15.48 13.21
CA ALA A 109 4.08 -14.95 12.52
C ALA A 109 4.64 -13.69 13.22
N GLU A 110 3.77 -12.79 13.67
CA GLU A 110 4.14 -11.59 14.44
C GLU A 110 4.80 -11.95 15.77
N ALA A 111 4.24 -12.91 16.51
CA ALA A 111 4.84 -13.42 17.74
C ALA A 111 6.24 -14.01 17.49
N ARG A 112 6.40 -14.85 16.46
CA ARG A 112 7.71 -15.39 16.08
C ARG A 112 8.70 -14.27 15.71
N ALA A 113 8.27 -13.29 14.93
CA ALA A 113 9.10 -12.15 14.54
C ALA A 113 9.54 -11.33 15.76
N TYR A 114 8.66 -11.15 16.74
CA TYR A 114 8.99 -10.51 18.01
C TYR A 114 10.09 -11.27 18.77
N PHE A 115 9.93 -12.59 18.98
CA PHE A 115 10.93 -13.39 19.68
C PHE A 115 12.29 -13.38 18.97
N LEU A 116 12.30 -13.48 17.64
CA LEU A 116 13.54 -13.41 16.86
C LEU A 116 14.24 -12.06 17.00
N ARG A 117 13.50 -10.95 17.07
CA ARG A 117 14.08 -9.62 17.29
C ARG A 117 14.72 -9.50 18.67
N VAL A 118 14.02 -9.93 19.73
CA VAL A 118 14.54 -9.91 21.10
C VAL A 118 15.83 -10.73 21.21
N GLU A 119 15.84 -11.93 20.60
CA GLU A 119 17.03 -12.77 20.60
C GLU A 119 18.17 -12.16 19.77
N ASN A 120 17.87 -11.53 18.62
CA ASN A 120 18.87 -10.83 17.82
C ASN A 120 19.52 -9.67 18.59
N ASP A 121 18.71 -8.87 19.30
CA ASP A 121 19.20 -7.79 20.15
C ASP A 121 20.09 -8.33 21.27
N ARG A 122 19.69 -9.44 21.92
CA ARG A 122 20.49 -10.11 22.95
C ARG A 122 21.84 -10.58 22.40
N LEU A 123 21.85 -11.25 21.25
CA LEU A 123 23.07 -11.74 20.61
C LEU A 123 23.98 -10.59 20.19
N ARG A 124 23.43 -9.53 19.61
CA ARG A 124 24.17 -8.31 19.26
C ARG A 124 24.84 -7.70 20.48
N GLY A 125 24.11 -7.56 21.59
CA GLY A 125 24.67 -7.06 22.85
C GLY A 125 25.84 -7.92 23.37
N LEU A 126 25.71 -9.25 23.31
CA LEU A 126 26.78 -10.16 23.70
C LEU A 126 28.02 -10.07 22.78
N LEU A 127 27.81 -9.89 21.48
CA LEU A 127 28.89 -9.71 20.51
C LEU A 127 29.66 -8.42 20.77
N THR A 128 28.97 -7.30 21.02
CA THR A 128 29.59 -6.03 21.36
C THR A 128 30.41 -6.15 22.65
N GLN A 129 29.89 -6.84 23.68
CA GLN A 129 30.60 -7.04 24.94
C GLN A 129 31.86 -7.91 24.79
N ARG A 130 31.82 -8.95 23.96
CA ARG A 130 32.96 -9.88 23.77
C ARG A 130 34.01 -9.36 22.79
N GLY A 131 33.57 -8.72 21.69
CA GLY A 131 34.44 -8.29 20.60
C GLY A 131 34.88 -6.82 20.68
N GLY A 132 34.28 -6.03 21.58
CA GLY A 132 34.58 -4.60 21.75
C GLY A 132 34.28 -3.73 20.52
N THR A 133 33.68 -4.31 19.47
CA THR A 133 33.40 -3.65 18.19
C THR A 133 31.91 -3.82 17.88
N ASP A 134 31.31 -2.78 17.32
CA ASP A 134 29.94 -2.84 16.82
C ASP A 134 29.82 -3.93 15.73
N PRO A 135 28.88 -4.88 15.85
CA PRO A 135 28.58 -5.86 14.80
C PRO A 135 28.35 -5.23 13.41
N ASP A 136 27.86 -4.00 13.37
CA ASP A 136 27.59 -3.29 12.11
C ASP A 136 28.85 -2.70 11.47
N ALA A 137 30.00 -2.65 12.17
CA ALA A 137 31.24 -2.10 11.63
C ALA A 137 31.82 -2.88 10.44
N GLN A 138 31.39 -4.13 10.24
CA GLN A 138 31.81 -4.99 9.13
C GLN A 138 30.85 -4.93 7.92
N ILE A 139 29.74 -4.19 8.03
CA ILE A 139 28.78 -4.09 6.94
C ILE A 139 29.37 -3.23 5.82
N LEU A 140 29.49 -3.82 4.63
CA LEU A 140 29.94 -3.12 3.43
C LEU A 140 28.87 -2.13 2.98
N ILE A 141 29.28 -0.88 2.74
CA ILE A 141 28.42 0.20 2.25
C ILE A 141 28.57 0.27 0.72
N PRO A 142 27.49 0.08 -0.05
CA PRO A 142 27.51 0.30 -1.50
C PRO A 142 27.66 1.78 -1.87
N ASP A 143 28.17 2.03 -3.07
CA ASP A 143 28.35 3.37 -3.64
C ASP A 143 27.24 3.77 -4.63
N THR A 144 26.23 2.91 -4.84
CA THR A 144 25.07 3.20 -5.70
C THR A 144 23.77 2.90 -4.97
N TYR A 145 22.64 3.33 -5.54
CA TYR A 145 21.31 3.12 -4.98
C TYR A 145 20.64 1.81 -5.39
N ASP A 146 21.22 1.09 -6.35
CA ASP A 146 20.54 -0.03 -7.04
C ASP A 146 20.14 -1.15 -6.07
N GLU A 147 20.98 -1.39 -5.07
CA GLU A 147 20.82 -2.45 -4.08
C GLU A 147 20.29 -1.94 -2.73
N LEU A 148 19.98 -0.64 -2.59
CA LEU A 148 19.65 -0.05 -1.30
C LEU A 148 18.47 -0.75 -0.60
N PRO A 149 17.32 -1.03 -1.26
CA PRO A 149 16.22 -1.73 -0.60
C PRO A 149 16.62 -3.12 -0.10
N ASP A 150 17.24 -3.94 -0.95
CA ASP A 150 17.66 -5.30 -0.60
C ASP A 150 18.76 -5.30 0.47
N TRP A 151 19.64 -4.31 0.44
CA TRP A 151 20.67 -4.11 1.45
C TRP A 151 20.07 -3.75 2.82
N CYS A 152 19.02 -2.93 2.87
CA CYS A 152 18.30 -2.63 4.10
C CYS A 152 17.65 -3.88 4.67
N ASP A 153 16.96 -4.66 3.84
CA ASP A 153 16.31 -5.90 4.27
C ASP A 153 17.32 -6.94 4.77
N LYS A 154 18.51 -7.00 4.16
CA LYS A 154 19.57 -7.92 4.58
C LYS A 154 20.25 -7.51 5.88
N ASN A 155 20.58 -6.23 6.04
CA ASN A 155 21.48 -5.77 7.11
C ASN A 155 20.76 -5.10 8.28
N LEU A 156 19.60 -4.51 8.04
CA LEU A 156 18.86 -3.69 9.00
C LEU A 156 17.51 -4.28 9.41
N ALA A 157 17.12 -5.44 8.85
CA ALA A 157 15.91 -6.15 9.26
C ALA A 157 15.84 -6.32 10.78
N GLY A 158 14.67 -6.08 11.34
CA GLY A 158 14.49 -6.09 12.79
C GLY A 158 14.73 -4.74 13.47
N ARG A 159 15.37 -3.76 12.79
CA ARG A 159 15.75 -2.46 13.37
C ARG A 159 15.29 -1.26 12.53
N LEU A 160 15.38 -1.38 11.20
CA LEU A 160 14.90 -0.39 10.25
C LEU A 160 14.26 -1.09 9.06
N MET A 161 13.17 -0.51 8.55
CA MET A 161 12.55 -0.96 7.30
C MET A 161 12.18 0.20 6.39
N LEU A 162 12.20 -0.05 5.09
CA LEU A 162 11.67 0.86 4.08
C LEU A 162 10.23 0.48 3.76
N VAL A 163 9.32 1.45 3.76
CA VAL A 163 8.00 1.20 3.18
C VAL A 163 8.11 1.07 1.66
N PRO A 164 7.19 0.38 0.96
CA PRO A 164 7.27 0.20 -0.50
C PRO A 164 7.39 1.50 -1.30
N ARG A 165 6.79 2.59 -0.81
CA ARG A 165 6.93 3.92 -1.41
C ARG A 165 8.36 4.45 -1.34
N ALA A 166 9.03 4.31 -0.19
CA ALA A 166 10.42 4.69 0.02
C ALA A 166 11.37 3.87 -0.84
N ALA A 167 11.17 2.54 -0.91
CA ALA A 167 11.98 1.67 -1.75
C ALA A 167 11.91 2.07 -3.25
N ARG A 168 10.73 2.50 -3.72
CA ARG A 168 10.56 3.00 -5.10
C ARG A 168 11.20 4.36 -5.33
N SER A 169 11.22 5.26 -4.34
CA SER A 169 11.77 6.62 -4.51
C SER A 169 13.28 6.64 -4.72
N VAL A 170 13.97 5.55 -4.36
CA VAL A 170 15.42 5.42 -4.46
C VAL A 170 15.89 5.18 -5.89
N ARG A 171 15.05 4.56 -6.73
CA ARG A 171 15.37 4.29 -8.14
C ARG A 171 15.33 5.59 -8.94
N GLY A 172 16.50 6.20 -9.15
CA GLY A 172 16.63 7.53 -9.77
C GLY A 172 16.74 8.68 -8.78
N ALA A 173 17.09 8.38 -7.52
CA ALA A 173 17.34 9.38 -6.50
C ALA A 173 18.37 10.42 -6.98
N PRO A 174 18.07 11.72 -6.83
CA PRO A 174 18.96 12.78 -7.33
C PRO A 174 20.19 13.00 -6.45
N TYR A 175 20.19 12.56 -5.19
CA TYR A 175 21.26 12.88 -4.24
C TYR A 175 22.59 12.20 -4.58
N ASP A 176 23.65 12.99 -4.77
CA ASP A 176 24.93 12.53 -5.37
C ASP A 176 25.80 11.66 -4.46
N ASN A 177 25.47 11.52 -3.17
CA ASN A 177 26.26 10.74 -2.21
C ASN A 177 25.47 9.57 -1.61
N PRO A 178 25.35 8.43 -2.33
CA PRO A 178 24.68 7.23 -1.83
C PRO A 178 25.28 6.72 -0.52
N SER A 179 26.62 6.73 -0.38
CA SER A 179 27.30 6.21 0.81
C SER A 179 26.86 6.92 2.10
N LEU A 180 26.56 8.24 2.04
CA LEU A 180 25.99 8.95 3.19
C LEU A 180 24.57 8.48 3.52
N VAL A 181 23.75 8.15 2.52
CA VAL A 181 22.39 7.64 2.74
C VAL A 181 22.46 6.31 3.51
N TYR A 182 23.34 5.39 3.09
CA TYR A 182 23.57 4.14 3.83
C TYR A 182 24.02 4.39 5.27
N LYS A 183 24.96 5.31 5.50
CA LYS A 183 25.41 5.68 6.85
C LYS A 183 24.29 6.28 7.69
N ALA A 184 23.44 7.13 7.12
CA ALA A 184 22.28 7.67 7.80
C ALA A 184 21.31 6.56 8.22
N LEU A 185 21.06 5.58 7.36
CA LEU A 185 20.19 4.44 7.67
C LEU A 185 20.79 3.52 8.75
N LEU A 186 22.11 3.27 8.73
CA LEU A 186 22.82 2.54 9.80
C LEU A 186 22.72 3.27 11.13
N MET A 187 22.98 4.57 11.14
CA MET A 187 22.86 5.41 12.33
C MET A 187 21.44 5.36 12.90
N LEU A 188 20.42 5.43 12.04
CA LEU A 188 19.02 5.31 12.47
C LEU A 188 18.70 3.91 13.04
N ALA A 189 19.16 2.84 12.39
CA ALA A 189 18.96 1.46 12.83
C ALA A 189 19.78 1.09 14.08
N GLY A 190 20.85 1.82 14.35
CA GLY A 190 21.78 1.62 15.46
C GLY A 190 21.56 2.66 16.55
N VAL A 191 22.29 3.77 16.46
CA VAL A 191 22.38 4.81 17.50
C VAL A 191 21.01 5.43 17.83
N TYR A 192 20.22 5.85 16.84
CA TYR A 192 18.88 6.39 17.10
C TYR A 192 17.97 5.38 17.79
N ARG A 193 17.97 4.13 17.31
CA ARG A 193 17.21 3.04 17.94
C ARG A 193 17.62 2.81 19.39
N GLN A 194 18.93 2.76 19.68
CA GLN A 194 19.43 2.60 21.04
C GLN A 194 19.00 3.76 21.96
N MET A 195 18.98 5.00 21.43
CA MET A 195 18.47 6.16 22.15
C MET A 195 16.97 6.01 22.45
N ARG A 196 16.15 5.59 21.47
CA ARG A 196 14.71 5.35 21.66
C ARG A 196 14.42 4.25 22.68
N LEU A 197 15.29 3.25 22.77
CA LEU A 197 15.24 2.17 23.76
C LEU A 197 15.79 2.58 25.13
N GLY A 198 16.33 3.80 25.29
CA GLY A 198 16.92 4.27 26.54
C GLY A 198 18.26 3.64 26.91
N LEU A 199 18.94 3.00 25.96
CA LEU A 199 20.24 2.35 26.17
C LEU A 199 21.41 3.35 26.15
N ILE A 200 21.23 4.47 25.44
CA ILE A 200 22.18 5.57 25.37
C ILE A 200 21.46 6.91 25.57
N GLY A 201 22.21 7.94 25.95
CA GLY A 201 21.72 9.32 26.07
C GLY A 201 21.52 10.00 24.71
N ARG A 202 20.77 11.11 24.71
CA ARG A 202 20.51 11.93 23.52
C ARG A 202 21.80 12.54 22.98
N GLU A 203 22.74 12.86 23.85
CA GLU A 203 24.02 13.46 23.51
C GLU A 203 24.85 12.59 22.56
N ALA A 204 24.83 11.27 22.76
CA ALA A 204 25.53 10.30 21.91
C ALA A 204 24.91 10.23 20.50
N TYR A 205 23.57 10.31 20.41
CA TYR A 205 22.88 10.40 19.11
C TYR A 205 23.20 11.71 18.39
N GLU A 206 23.21 12.84 19.10
CA GLU A 206 23.54 14.13 18.52
C GLU A 206 25.01 14.21 18.08
N GLU A 207 25.92 13.53 18.77
CA GLU A 207 27.32 13.40 18.35
C GLU A 207 27.45 12.62 17.04
N GLU A 208 26.73 11.52 16.89
CA GLU A 208 26.73 10.74 15.64
C GLU A 208 26.07 11.49 14.48
N LEU A 209 25.02 12.27 14.74
CA LEU A 209 24.48 13.19 13.74
C LEU A 209 25.55 14.19 13.27
N ARG A 210 26.29 14.80 14.21
CA ARG A 210 27.36 15.75 13.89
C ARG A 210 28.50 15.09 13.12
N SER A 211 28.90 13.87 13.46
CA SER A 211 29.97 13.14 12.77
C SER A 211 29.65 12.88 11.29
N LEU A 212 28.37 12.72 10.96
CA LEU A 212 27.86 12.55 9.60
C LEU A 212 27.45 13.87 8.91
N GLU A 213 27.60 15.02 9.60
CA GLU A 213 27.11 16.33 9.17
C GLU A 213 25.59 16.34 8.87
N LEU A 214 24.84 15.60 9.67
CA LEU A 214 23.38 15.51 9.63
C LEU A 214 22.76 16.34 10.74
N THR A 215 21.52 16.78 10.52
CA THR A 215 20.68 17.38 11.56
C THR A 215 19.32 16.70 11.58
N GLU A 216 18.76 16.51 12.77
CA GLU A 216 17.36 16.08 12.94
C GLU A 216 16.44 17.31 13.00
N SER A 217 15.27 17.20 12.39
CA SER A 217 14.22 18.19 12.55
C SER A 217 12.84 17.52 12.48
N GLY A 218 11.88 18.13 13.18
CA GLY A 218 10.47 17.79 12.98
C GLY A 218 10.07 18.11 11.53
N SER A 219 9.19 17.27 10.97
CA SER A 219 8.45 17.63 9.76
C SER A 219 7.44 18.75 10.06
N ILE A 220 6.64 19.13 9.07
CA ILE A 220 5.54 20.08 9.26
C ILE A 220 4.56 19.58 10.35
N SER A 221 3.83 20.46 11.03
CA SER A 221 2.86 20.01 12.05
C SER A 221 1.77 19.13 11.42
N SER A 222 1.22 18.16 12.16
CA SER A 222 0.15 17.27 11.67
C SER A 222 -1.08 18.03 11.15
N VAL A 223 -1.39 19.18 11.75
CA VAL A 223 -2.47 20.09 11.31
C VAL A 223 -2.15 20.68 9.92
N ARG A 224 -0.92 21.14 9.69
CA ARG A 224 -0.49 21.65 8.39
C ARG A 224 -0.30 20.51 7.38
N ALA A 225 0.09 19.31 7.80
CA ALA A 225 0.21 18.14 6.94
C ALA A 225 -1.15 17.71 6.36
N GLY A 226 -2.23 17.79 7.15
CA GLY A 226 -3.59 17.57 6.66
C GLY A 226 -4.01 18.55 5.55
N GLU A 227 -3.46 19.77 5.57
CA GLU A 227 -3.69 20.79 4.53
C GLU A 227 -2.74 20.63 3.32
N GLN A 228 -1.49 20.20 3.57
CA GLN A 228 -0.34 20.15 2.65
C GLN A 228 -0.15 18.80 1.95
N GLY A 229 -0.92 17.76 2.26
CA GLY A 229 -1.16 16.65 1.33
C GLY A 229 -0.81 15.25 1.82
N GLU A 230 -1.32 14.27 1.06
CA GLU A 230 -1.15 12.83 1.26
C GLU A 230 0.32 12.39 1.36
N GLU A 231 1.26 13.23 0.93
CA GLU A 231 2.67 12.90 0.80
C GLU A 231 3.40 12.64 2.13
N TYR A 232 2.99 13.28 3.22
CA TYR A 232 3.60 13.07 4.54
C TYR A 232 3.05 11.87 5.30
N TYR A 233 2.15 11.11 4.66
CA TYR A 233 1.59 9.91 5.25
C TYR A 233 1.97 8.69 4.43
N VAL A 234 2.18 7.60 5.14
CA VAL A 234 2.40 6.27 4.54
C VAL A 234 1.42 5.28 5.15
N THR A 235 0.98 4.34 4.33
CA THR A 235 0.18 3.22 4.79
C THR A 235 1.10 2.22 5.48
N TYR A 236 0.91 2.02 6.79
CA TYR A 236 1.73 1.14 7.60
C TYR A 236 0.93 0.57 8.79
N PRO A 237 1.04 -0.74 9.07
CA PRO A 237 1.88 -1.75 8.39
C PRO A 237 1.43 -2.06 6.95
N SER A 238 2.31 -2.67 6.16
CA SER A 238 2.02 -3.04 4.75
C SER A 238 0.72 -3.86 4.66
N GLY A 239 -0.18 -3.47 3.77
CA GLY A 239 -1.49 -4.13 3.59
C GLY A 239 -2.59 -3.66 4.55
N SER A 240 -2.29 -2.76 5.50
CA SER A 240 -3.32 -2.12 6.33
C SER A 240 -3.95 -0.91 5.61
N THR A 241 -5.01 -0.34 6.18
CA THR A 241 -5.55 0.98 5.80
C THR A 241 -5.05 2.09 6.74
N ARG A 242 -4.22 1.75 7.73
CA ARG A 242 -3.74 2.66 8.75
C ARG A 242 -2.69 3.60 8.15
N ARG A 243 -2.90 4.89 8.33
CA ARG A 243 -1.96 5.93 7.90
C ARG A 243 -1.06 6.33 9.06
N ARG A 244 0.25 6.38 8.82
CA ARG A 244 1.27 6.88 9.75
C ARG A 244 1.88 8.14 9.19
N PHE A 245 1.99 9.14 10.05
CA PHE A 245 2.58 10.43 9.73
C PHE A 245 4.10 10.34 9.84
N LEU A 246 4.81 10.91 8.86
CA LEU A 246 6.27 11.02 8.85
C LEU A 246 6.67 12.27 9.62
N ASP A 247 6.69 12.16 10.94
CA ASP A 247 6.85 13.28 11.88
C ASP A 247 8.28 13.78 12.00
N ILE A 248 9.28 12.96 11.68
CA ILE A 248 10.71 13.28 11.85
C ILE A 248 11.45 13.12 10.51
N HIS A 249 12.47 13.94 10.31
CA HIS A 249 13.45 13.70 9.27
C HIS A 249 14.87 14.05 9.71
N VAL A 250 15.84 13.29 9.17
CA VAL A 250 17.25 13.71 9.18
C VAL A 250 17.60 14.35 7.86
N ARG A 251 18.50 15.34 7.91
CA ARG A 251 18.83 16.16 6.74
C ARG A 251 20.31 16.51 6.63
N LYS A 252 20.78 16.63 5.39
CA LYS A 252 22.02 17.31 5.02
C LYS A 252 21.72 18.45 4.05
N GLY A 253 22.37 19.59 4.27
CA GLY A 253 22.29 20.74 3.38
C GLY A 253 20.93 21.46 3.35
N THR A 254 20.99 22.70 2.90
CA THR A 254 19.82 23.59 2.68
C THR A 254 19.65 23.95 1.21
N SER A 255 20.44 23.33 0.31
CA SER A 255 20.38 23.57 -1.13
C SER A 255 18.99 23.31 -1.69
N TYR A 256 18.59 24.13 -2.67
CA TYR A 256 17.41 23.87 -3.47
C TYR A 256 17.65 22.75 -4.49
N ASP A 257 18.91 22.53 -4.90
CA ASP A 257 19.29 21.42 -5.76
C ASP A 257 19.21 20.10 -4.97
N PRO A 258 18.31 19.18 -5.34
CA PRO A 258 18.14 17.91 -4.63
C PRO A 258 19.37 17.01 -4.71
N ARG A 259 20.32 17.27 -5.62
CA ARG A 259 21.63 16.60 -5.68
C ARG A 259 22.50 16.83 -4.46
N HIS A 260 22.29 17.96 -3.79
CA HIS A 260 23.11 18.41 -2.66
C HIS A 260 22.31 18.53 -1.35
N ALA A 261 21.04 18.15 -1.34
CA ALA A 261 20.17 18.22 -0.18
C ALA A 261 19.53 16.86 0.14
N LEU A 262 20.08 16.18 1.15
CA LEU A 262 19.53 14.93 1.65
C LEU A 262 18.37 15.19 2.62
N ARG A 263 17.28 14.44 2.47
CA ARG A 263 16.23 14.28 3.48
C ARG A 263 15.89 12.80 3.60
N VAL A 264 15.72 12.30 4.82
CA VAL A 264 15.21 10.96 5.13
C VAL A 264 14.08 11.12 6.14
N TYR A 265 12.85 10.87 5.70
CA TYR A 265 11.64 11.00 6.50
C TYR A 265 11.25 9.64 7.08
N PHE A 266 11.02 9.59 8.38
CA PHE A 266 10.73 8.37 9.10
C PHE A 266 9.86 8.63 10.33
N PHE A 267 9.38 7.56 10.94
CA PHE A 267 8.80 7.57 12.27
C PHE A 267 9.34 6.39 13.08
N TRP A 268 9.19 6.45 14.39
CA TRP A 268 9.48 5.34 15.28
C TRP A 268 8.22 4.50 15.53
N ASP A 269 8.34 3.20 15.35
CA ASP A 269 7.26 2.25 15.62
C ASP A 269 7.45 1.60 16.98
N GLU A 270 6.70 2.06 17.98
CA GLU A 270 6.80 1.58 19.37
C GLU A 270 6.51 0.07 19.49
N GLU A 271 5.56 -0.44 18.69
CA GLU A 271 5.10 -1.83 18.76
C GLU A 271 6.19 -2.82 18.32
N THR A 272 6.92 -2.49 17.26
CA THR A 272 8.00 -3.33 16.73
C THR A 272 9.39 -2.90 17.21
N SER A 273 9.49 -1.72 17.85
CA SER A 273 10.74 -1.07 18.25
C SER A 273 11.72 -0.88 17.08
N GLN A 274 11.20 -0.30 15.99
CA GLN A 274 11.91 -0.12 14.73
C GLN A 274 11.76 1.29 14.16
N VAL A 275 12.72 1.68 13.33
CA VAL A 275 12.62 2.85 12.48
C VAL A 275 11.90 2.47 11.18
N VAL A 276 10.85 3.21 10.83
CA VAL A 276 10.12 3.01 9.57
C VAL A 276 10.36 4.22 8.68
N VAL A 277 11.10 4.02 7.59
CA VAL A 277 11.42 5.07 6.62
C VAL A 277 10.32 5.14 5.57
N GLY A 278 9.67 6.31 5.49
CA GLY A 278 8.57 6.59 4.57
C GLY A 278 8.98 7.21 3.25
N TRP A 279 10.10 7.94 3.26
CA TRP A 279 10.65 8.63 2.09
C TRP A 279 12.13 8.95 2.30
N LEU A 280 12.93 8.95 1.25
CA LEU A 280 14.34 9.32 1.32
C LEU A 280 14.87 9.95 0.03
N THR A 281 16.04 10.58 0.16
CA THR A 281 16.90 11.21 -0.87
C THR A 281 16.47 12.59 -1.38
N SER A 282 15.26 13.04 -1.11
CA SER A 282 14.79 14.37 -1.51
C SER A 282 13.74 14.93 -0.54
N HIS A 283 13.42 16.21 -0.69
CA HIS A 283 12.26 16.80 -0.03
C HIS A 283 10.96 16.13 -0.52
N LEU A 284 9.98 16.00 0.36
CA LEU A 284 8.59 15.70 -0.02
C LEU A 284 7.98 16.95 -0.69
N ASP A 285 7.20 16.78 -1.75
CA ASP A 285 6.58 17.93 -2.38
C ASP A 285 5.51 18.50 -1.43
N THR A 286 5.46 19.82 -1.37
CA THR A 286 4.52 20.58 -0.52
C THR A 286 3.52 21.36 -1.36
N ARG A 287 3.60 21.27 -2.69
CA ARG A 287 2.68 21.97 -3.59
C ARG A 287 1.62 21.03 -4.13
N LYS A 288 0.36 21.34 -3.78
CA LYS A 288 -0.79 21.00 -4.63
C LYS A 288 -0.62 21.78 -5.94
N THR A 289 -0.19 21.14 -7.01
CA THR A 289 -0.59 21.54 -8.38
C THR A 289 -2.01 21.10 -8.65
#